data_AF-A0A4R6UHZ3-F1
#
_entry.id   AF-A0A4R6UHZ3-F1
#
_cell.length_a   1.000
_cell.length_b   1.000
_cell.length_c   1.000
_cell.angle_alpha   90.00
_cell.angle_beta   90.00
_cell.angle_gamma   90.00
#
_symmetry.space_group_name_H-M   'P 1'
#
loop_
_entity.id
_entity.type
_entity.pdbx_description
1 polymer ?
#
loop_
_entity_poly.entity_id
_entity_poly.type
_entity_poly.pdbx_seq_one_letter_code
_entity_poly.pdbx_strand_id
1 'polypeptide(L)' 'MEISSFGQMLQYYGINIAYAVIALVISVIALVLIDKFIYRKIDFIEEIRDGNIAAAIFYSTLLLFVGVVVAIALS' A
#
# COMPACT_ATOMS: atom_id res chain seq x y z
N MET A 1 -25.80 25.20 19.94
CA MET A 1 -24.35 24.92 19.92
C MET A 1 -24.05 23.46 19.52
N GLU A 2 -24.97 22.77 18.84
CA GLU A 2 -24.79 21.38 18.36
C GLU A 2 -24.65 21.29 16.83
N ILE A 3 -25.23 22.23 16.08
CA ILE A 3 -25.19 22.22 14.60
C ILE A 3 -23.76 22.47 14.07
N SER A 4 -22.89 23.13 14.84
CA SER A 4 -21.47 23.28 14.51
C SER A 4 -20.68 21.97 14.61
N SER A 5 -21.10 21.00 15.44
CA SER A 5 -20.37 19.74 15.62
C SER A 5 -20.55 18.77 14.44
N PHE A 6 -21.75 18.74 13.84
CA PHE A 6 -22.03 17.88 12.70
C PHE A 6 -21.28 18.34 11.44
N GLY A 7 -21.26 19.66 11.19
CA GLY A 7 -20.49 20.23 10.08
C GLY A 7 -18.99 19.94 10.21
N GLN A 8 -18.44 20.06 11.42
CA GLN A 8 -17.04 19.73 11.71
C GLN A 8 -16.74 18.22 11.57
N MET A 9 -17.64 17.35 12.02
CA MET A 9 -17.51 15.90 11.81
C MET A 9 -17.47 15.55 10.33
N LEU A 10 -18.40 16.09 9.54
CA LEU A 10 -18.45 15.80 8.10
C LEU A 10 -17.18 16.28 7.38
N GLN A 11 -16.66 17.44 7.77
CA GLN A 11 -15.39 17.95 7.25
C GLN A 11 -14.21 17.05 7.64
N TYR A 12 -14.14 16.62 8.90
CA TYR A 12 -13.08 15.74 9.39
C TYR A 12 -13.08 14.39 8.69
N TYR A 13 -14.23 13.75 8.55
CA TYR A 13 -14.35 12.48 7.83
C TYR A 13 -14.10 12.64 6.33
N GLY A 14 -14.53 13.74 5.72
CA GLY A 14 -14.25 14.04 4.31
C GLY A 14 -12.76 14.18 4.02
N ILE A 15 -12.02 14.87 4.89
CA ILE A 15 -10.57 15.01 4.78
C ILE A 15 -9.88 13.65 4.96
N ASN A 16 -10.30 12.85 5.94
CA ASN A 16 -9.72 11.52 6.16
C ASN A 16 -9.94 10.58 4.97
N ILE A 17 -11.14 10.59 4.36
CA ILE A 17 -11.40 9.81 3.14
C ILE A 17 -10.53 10.28 1.98
N ALA A 18 -10.40 11.59 1.79
CA ALA A 18 -9.51 12.13 0.75
C ALA A 18 -8.05 11.71 0.98
N TYR A 19 -7.59 11.75 2.23
CA TYR A 19 -6.25 11.33 2.61
C TYR A 19 -6.03 9.83 2.37
N ALA A 20 -7.00 9.00 2.75
CA ALA A 20 -7.00 7.57 2.51
C ALA A 20 -6.89 7.23 1.02
N VAL A 21 -7.67 7.91 0.16
CA VAL A 21 -7.62 7.72 -1.29
C VAL A 21 -6.25 8.11 -1.85
N ILE A 22 -5.71 9.26 -1.43
CA ILE A 22 -4.38 9.72 -1.87
C ILE A 22 -3.29 8.73 -1.42
N ALA A 23 -3.33 8.29 -0.16
CA ALA A 23 -2.37 7.33 0.38
C ALA A 23 -2.41 6.00 -0.38
N LEU A 24 -3.60 5.52 -0.75
CA LEU A 24 -3.77 4.29 -1.52
C LEU A 24 -3.17 4.44 -2.92
N VAL A 25 -3.43 5.56 -3.60
CA VAL A 25 -2.85 5.86 -4.92
C VAL A 25 -1.33 5.93 -4.85
N ILE A 26 -0.78 6.64 -3.86
CA ILE A 26 0.68 6.75 -3.66
C ILE A 26 1.29 5.37 -3.37
N SER A 27 0.63 4.53 -2.57
CA SER A 27 1.10 3.17 -2.25
C SER A 27 1.14 2.28 -3.49
N VAL A 28 0.11 2.34 -4.35
CA VAL A 28 0.10 1.61 -5.63
C VAL A 28 1.21 2.11 -6.55
N ILE A 29 1.44 3.42 -6.62
CA ILE A 29 2.54 3.99 -7.43
C ILE A 29 3.90 3.52 -6.89
N ALA A 30 4.10 3.55 -5.57
CA ALA A 30 5.33 3.11 -4.92
C ALA A 30 5.60 1.61 -5.18
N LEU A 31 4.57 0.77 -5.10
CA LEU A 31 4.62 -0.65 -5.48
C LEU A 31 5.07 -0.84 -6.93
N VAL A 32 4.38 -0.17 -7.86
CA VAL A 32 4.70 -0.29 -9.30
C VAL A 32 6.11 0.20 -9.59
N LEU A 33 6.57 1.24 -8.89
CA LEU A 33 7.94 1.73 -8.98
C LEU A 33 8.94 0.72 -8.43
N ILE A 34 8.68 0.14 -7.25
CA ILE A 34 9.52 -0.91 -6.67
C ILE A 34 9.64 -2.09 -7.64
N ASP A 35 8.53 -2.59 -8.15
CA ASP A 35 8.52 -3.71 -9.11
C ASP A 35 9.31 -3.38 -10.37
N LYS A 36 9.08 -2.19 -10.93
CA LYS A 36 9.64 -1.82 -12.24
C LYS A 36 11.06 -1.27 -12.19
N PHE A 37 11.54 -0.84 -11.03
CA PHE A 37 12.88 -0.25 -10.87
C PHE A 37 13.83 -1.18 -10.12
N ILE A 38 13.34 -1.92 -9.11
CA ILE A 38 14.17 -2.82 -8.29
C ILE A 38 14.20 -4.24 -8.90
N TYR A 39 13.10 -4.74 -9.49
CA TYR A 39 13.01 -6.14 -9.95
C TYR A 39 13.11 -6.34 -11.47
N ARG A 40 13.85 -5.47 -12.16
CA ARG A 40 13.99 -5.49 -13.63
C ARG A 40 14.55 -6.77 -14.27
N LYS A 41 15.05 -7.73 -13.49
CA LYS A 41 15.77 -8.91 -14.01
C LYS A 41 15.31 -10.25 -13.44
N ILE A 42 14.38 -10.28 -12.48
CA ILE A 42 13.93 -11.53 -11.83
C ILE A 42 12.42 -11.61 -11.98
N ASP A 43 11.95 -12.63 -12.69
CA ASP A 43 10.54 -13.01 -12.66
C ASP A 43 10.32 -13.86 -11.42
N PHE A 44 9.87 -13.22 -10.32
CA PHE A 44 9.64 -13.92 -9.06
C PHE A 44 8.59 -15.03 -9.20
N ILE A 45 7.64 -14.93 -10.14
CA ILE A 45 6.64 -15.97 -10.34
C ILE A 45 7.26 -17.20 -11.00
N GLU A 46 8.15 -17.00 -11.97
CA GLU A 46 8.91 -18.08 -12.59
C GLU A 46 9.88 -18.74 -11.58
N GLU A 47 10.61 -17.92 -10.82
CA GLU A 47 11.56 -18.43 -9.82
C GLU A 47 10.87 -19.23 -8.70
N ILE A 48 9.69 -18.77 -8.25
CA ILE A 48 8.87 -19.50 -7.26
C ILE A 48 8.34 -20.80 -7.87
N ARG A 49 7.94 -20.81 -9.14
CA ARG A 49 7.52 -22.03 -9.86
C ARG A 49 8.65 -23.04 -10.00
N ASP A 50 9.88 -22.58 -10.17
CA ASP A 50 11.08 -23.42 -10.25
C ASP A 50 11.57 -23.91 -8.88
N GLY A 51 10.84 -23.60 -7.81
CA GLY A 51 11.12 -24.08 -6.46
C GLY A 51 12.11 -23.22 -5.68
N ASN A 52 12.39 -21.99 -6.12
CA ASN A 52 13.25 -21.07 -5.40
C ASN A 52 12.54 -20.52 -4.15
N ILE A 53 12.80 -21.15 -3.00
CA ILE A 53 12.23 -20.76 -1.70
C ILE A 53 12.70 -19.35 -1.30
N ALA A 54 13.91 -18.93 -1.66
CA ALA A 54 14.40 -17.59 -1.34
C ALA A 54 13.60 -16.50 -2.06
N ALA A 55 13.23 -16.72 -3.31
CA ALA A 55 12.35 -15.84 -4.07
C ALA A 55 10.95 -15.76 -3.43
N ALA A 56 10.40 -16.88 -2.95
CA ALA A 56 9.10 -16.92 -2.26
C ALA A 56 9.11 -16.14 -0.93
N ILE A 57 10.15 -16.31 -0.12
CA ILE A 57 10.30 -15.60 1.17
C ILE A 57 10.45 -14.10 0.93
N PHE A 58 11.25 -13.73 -0.06
CA PHE A 58 11.45 -12.32 -0.39
C PHE A 58 10.15 -11.67 -0.89
N TYR A 59 9.45 -12.31 -1.84
CA TYR A 59 8.22 -11.79 -2.41
C TYR A 59 7.07 -11.69 -1.37
N SER A 60 6.94 -12.69 -0.50
CA SER A 60 5.96 -12.64 0.60
C SER A 60 6.26 -11.53 1.62
N THR A 61 7.53 -11.32 1.96
CA THR A 61 7.94 -10.24 2.87
C THR A 61 7.68 -8.86 2.26
N LEU A 62 7.92 -8.70 0.96
CA LEU A 62 7.62 -7.47 0.22
C LEU A 62 6.13 -7.13 0.27
N LEU A 63 5.26 -8.10 -0.01
CA LEU A 63 3.81 -7.94 0.06
C LEU A 63 3.35 -7.56 1.47
N LEU A 64 3.94 -8.18 2.50
CA LEU A 64 3.68 -7.84 3.90
C LEU A 64 4.07 -6.40 4.22
N PHE A 65 5.26 -5.97 3.80
CA PHE A 65 5.75 -4.62 4.03
C PHE A 65 4.83 -3.56 3.41
N VAL A 66 4.36 -3.83 2.20
CA VAL A 66 3.40 -2.99 1.49
C VAL A 66 2.07 -2.92 2.26
N GLY A 67 1.55 -4.05 2.71
CA GLY A 67 0.32 -4.09 3.51
C GLY A 67 0.43 -3.28 4.81
N VAL A 68 1.58 -3.34 5.48
CA VAL A 68 1.86 -2.56 6.69
C VAL A 68 1.92 -1.05 6.40
N VAL A 69 2.61 -0.64 5.34
CA VAL A 69 2.68 0.78 4.94
C VAL A 69 1.28 1.34 4.65
N VAL A 70 0.46 0.59 3.93
CA VAL A 70 -0.94 0.97 3.65
C VAL A 70 -1.76 1.04 4.95
N ALA A 71 -1.61 0.07 5.84
CA ALA A 71 -2.33 0.05 7.12
C ALA A 71 -1.97 1.27 8.00
N ILE A 72 -0.69 1.63 8.09
CA ILE A 72 -0.21 2.80 8.84
C ILE A 72 -0.71 4.10 8.21
N ALA A 73 -0.82 4.16 6.88
CA ALA A 73 -1.31 5.37 6.21
C ALA A 73 -2.83 5.60 6.40
N LEU A 74 -3.58 4.55 6.78
CA LEU A 74 -5.02 4.58 7.02
C LEU A 74 -5.41 4.75 8.50
N SER A 75 -4.45 4.60 9.42
CA SER A 75 -4.62 4.75 10.87
C SER A 75 -4.34 6.17 11.34
#